data_AF-A0A847QCN3-F1
#
_entry.id   AF-A0A847QCN3-F1
#
_cell.length_a   1.000
_cell.length_b   1.000
_cell.length_c   1.000
_cell.angle_alpha   90.00
_cell.angle_beta   90.00
_cell.angle_gamma   90.00
#
_symmetry.space_group_name_H-M   'P 1'
#
loop_
_entity.id
_entity.type
_entity.pdbx_description
1 polymer ?
#
loop_
_entity_poly.entity_id
_entity_poly.type
_entity_poly.pdbx_seq_one_letter_code
_entity_poly.pdbx_strand_id
1 'polypeptide(L)'
;MSSIVYVTDNKMIEYHRLNGNTTMNFWRPSSQRSFSKFVKGDLLFFYIKDRPQQRERYIAGYGKFKELNKLSLNQMWNKYETLNGYSSKKELREAILKASKKNVIPRTMNCIYLTDVVFFQNPIYLSQFGIKISNRLESYFYLDKHDKELTSKILNLASKDGIDLWSRLAGNVDVESLEDTQLIHTVSKCIQKVNNIKYNNQQNKIAYKLMQESVGYKPIREKRLEYYKIEDNKIEIAIPFVFNNRNHDDNLKKLLGHLVLLNYYLGLKDIKYNFKIISEEKLNSEDEKIIKELIDGKL
;
A
#
# COMPACT_ATOMS: atom_id res chain seq x y z
N MET A 1 4.46 4.19 -3.29
CA MET A 1 3.90 2.85 -3.09
C MET A 1 3.93 2.13 -4.43
N SER A 2 4.40 0.89 -4.50
CA SER A 2 4.36 0.09 -5.73
C SER A 2 3.02 -0.61 -5.87
N SER A 3 2.58 -0.87 -7.10
CA SER A 3 1.37 -1.64 -7.36
C SER A 3 1.65 -2.85 -8.25
N ILE A 4 1.30 -4.03 -7.76
CA ILE A 4 1.45 -5.31 -8.46
C ILE A 4 0.08 -5.88 -8.77
N VAL A 5 -0.08 -6.42 -9.98
CA VAL A 5 -1.24 -7.22 -10.35
C VAL A 5 -0.81 -8.67 -10.38
N TYR A 6 -1.55 -9.53 -9.67
CA TYR A 6 -1.23 -10.95 -9.56
C TYR A 6 -2.36 -11.81 -10.13
N VAL A 7 -2.00 -12.76 -10.98
CA VAL A 7 -2.90 -13.78 -11.53
C VAL A 7 -3.27 -14.78 -10.45
N THR A 8 -4.50 -14.72 -9.96
CA THR A 8 -4.96 -15.52 -8.81
C THR A 8 -6.12 -16.44 -9.16
N ASP A 9 -6.37 -17.40 -8.27
CA ASP A 9 -7.50 -18.32 -8.36
C ASP A 9 -8.80 -17.63 -7.97
N ASN A 10 -9.84 -17.83 -8.79
CA ASN A 10 -11.16 -17.23 -8.55
C ASN A 10 -11.77 -17.76 -7.25
N LYS A 11 -11.64 -19.07 -6.98
CA LYS A 11 -12.22 -19.71 -5.80
C LYS A 11 -11.70 -19.10 -4.50
N MET A 12 -10.40 -18.84 -4.42
CA MET A 12 -9.78 -18.20 -3.25
C MET A 12 -10.32 -16.78 -3.02
N ILE A 13 -10.45 -15.99 -4.09
CA ILE A 13 -10.93 -14.60 -4.01
C ILE A 13 -12.40 -14.57 -3.61
N GLU A 14 -13.24 -15.39 -4.23
CA GLU A 14 -14.67 -15.49 -3.90
C GLU A 14 -14.88 -15.97 -2.45
N TYR A 15 -14.06 -16.90 -1.96
CA TYR A 15 -14.11 -17.27 -0.54
C TYR A 15 -13.90 -16.06 0.37
N HIS A 16 -12.88 -15.23 0.11
CA HIS A 16 -12.64 -14.05 0.93
C HIS A 16 -13.75 -13.00 0.81
N ARG A 17 -14.26 -12.78 -0.40
CA ARG A 17 -15.37 -11.86 -0.65
C ARG A 17 -16.64 -12.26 0.11
N LEU A 18 -17.07 -13.52 -0.02
CA LEU A 18 -18.28 -14.03 0.61
C LEU A 18 -18.21 -14.07 2.14
N ASN A 19 -17.00 -14.20 2.70
CA ASN A 19 -16.79 -14.18 4.15
C ASN A 19 -16.46 -12.76 4.69
N GLY A 20 -16.48 -11.71 3.86
CA GLY A 20 -16.21 -10.33 4.29
C GLY A 20 -14.82 -10.12 4.89
N ASN A 21 -13.84 -10.92 4.46
CA ASN A 21 -12.49 -10.89 5.01
C ASN A 21 -11.73 -9.63 4.56
N THR A 22 -11.29 -8.80 5.51
CA THR A 22 -10.43 -7.62 5.25
C THR A 22 -8.94 -7.88 5.42
N THR A 23 -8.59 -9.10 5.82
CA THR A 23 -7.22 -9.60 5.81
C THR A 23 -7.19 -10.97 5.17
N MET A 24 -6.08 -11.32 4.53
CA MET A 24 -5.90 -12.66 3.99
C MET A 24 -4.44 -13.04 3.82
N ASN A 25 -4.18 -14.34 3.83
CA ASN A 25 -2.92 -14.91 3.37
C ASN A 25 -3.00 -15.23 1.88
N PHE A 26 -2.44 -14.34 1.07
CA PHE A 26 -2.25 -14.59 -0.35
C PHE A 26 -1.02 -15.49 -0.55
N TRP A 27 -1.20 -16.71 -1.01
CA TRP A 27 -0.11 -17.68 -1.11
C TRP A 27 0.29 -18.00 -2.55
N ARG A 28 1.55 -18.35 -2.76
CA ARG A 28 2.07 -18.85 -4.04
C ARG A 28 3.19 -19.88 -3.84
N PRO A 29 3.37 -20.85 -4.75
CA PRO A 29 4.50 -21.77 -4.70
C PRO A 29 5.86 -21.04 -4.67
N SER A 30 6.76 -21.44 -3.77
CA SER A 30 8.09 -20.82 -3.61
C SER A 30 9.02 -20.98 -4.81
N SER A 31 8.72 -21.88 -5.74
CA SER A 31 9.50 -22.12 -6.96
C SER A 31 9.42 -20.98 -7.99
N GLN A 32 8.65 -19.94 -7.70
CA GLN A 32 8.46 -18.80 -8.58
C GLN A 32 9.32 -17.60 -8.14
N ARG A 33 9.75 -16.75 -9.10
CA ARG A 33 10.60 -15.57 -8.86
C ARG A 33 10.06 -14.70 -7.73
N SER A 34 10.95 -14.26 -6.83
CA SER A 34 10.64 -13.32 -5.75
C SER A 34 10.12 -11.99 -6.32
N PHE A 35 9.28 -11.31 -5.54
CA PHE A 35 8.89 -9.94 -5.88
C PHE A 35 10.10 -9.02 -5.70
N SER A 36 10.44 -8.28 -6.74
CA SER A 36 11.47 -7.24 -6.65
C SER A 36 10.86 -5.98 -6.03
N LYS A 37 11.34 -5.49 -4.89
CA LYS A 37 10.89 -4.20 -4.31
C LYS A 37 9.39 -4.14 -3.93
N PHE A 38 8.89 -5.13 -3.21
CA PHE A 38 7.54 -5.09 -2.60
C PHE A 38 7.68 -4.84 -1.10
N VAL A 39 7.24 -3.68 -0.62
CA VAL A 39 7.44 -3.21 0.76
C VAL A 39 6.10 -2.92 1.44
N LYS A 40 6.09 -2.89 2.78
CA LYS A 40 4.86 -2.72 3.56
C LYS A 40 4.06 -1.50 3.08
N GLY A 41 2.76 -1.70 2.86
CA GLY A 41 1.83 -0.72 2.29
C GLY A 41 1.63 -0.82 0.78
N ASP A 42 2.52 -1.48 0.03
CA ASP A 42 2.36 -1.67 -1.41
C ASP A 42 1.08 -2.45 -1.75
N LEU A 43 0.48 -2.16 -2.92
CA LEU A 43 -0.80 -2.74 -3.33
C LEU A 43 -0.61 -4.01 -4.15
N LEU A 44 -1.36 -5.06 -3.81
CA LEU A 44 -1.51 -6.27 -4.60
C LEU A 44 -2.94 -6.35 -5.12
N PHE A 45 -3.11 -6.21 -6.43
CA PHE A 45 -4.38 -6.33 -7.15
C PHE A 45 -4.66 -7.78 -7.56
N PHE A 46 -5.89 -8.23 -7.40
CA PHE A 46 -6.33 -9.60 -7.70
C PHE A 46 -6.82 -9.71 -9.14
N TYR A 47 -6.06 -10.39 -9.99
CA TYR A 47 -6.37 -10.55 -11.41
C TYR A 47 -6.93 -11.93 -11.71
N ILE A 48 -8.26 -12.02 -11.74
CA ILE A 48 -8.98 -13.29 -11.85
C ILE A 48 -9.59 -13.47 -13.23
N LYS A 49 -9.97 -14.72 -13.49
CA LYS A 49 -10.75 -15.13 -14.64
C LYS A 49 -12.02 -15.77 -14.09
N ASP A 50 -13.18 -15.18 -14.35
CA ASP A 50 -14.43 -15.69 -13.75
C ASP A 50 -14.76 -17.08 -14.30
N ARG A 51 -14.64 -17.26 -15.62
CA ARG A 51 -14.90 -18.53 -16.30
C ARG A 51 -13.74 -18.96 -17.20
N PRO A 52 -13.44 -20.26 -17.34
CA PRO A 52 -12.42 -20.75 -18.27
C PRO A 52 -12.64 -20.26 -19.71
N GLN A 53 -13.91 -20.08 -20.11
CA GLN A 53 -14.35 -19.66 -21.44
C GLN A 53 -14.30 -18.15 -21.68
N GLN A 54 -14.26 -17.32 -20.62
CA GLN A 54 -14.09 -15.88 -20.79
C GLN A 54 -12.75 -15.59 -21.49
N ARG A 55 -12.71 -14.55 -22.32
CA ARG A 55 -11.49 -14.18 -23.03
C ARG A 55 -10.56 -13.33 -22.18
N GLU A 56 -11.10 -12.45 -21.35
CA GLU A 56 -10.33 -11.49 -20.57
C GLU A 56 -10.38 -11.79 -19.06
N ARG A 57 -9.29 -11.46 -18.38
CA ARG A 57 -9.21 -11.39 -16.92
C ARG A 57 -9.57 -9.98 -16.47
N TYR A 58 -9.95 -9.82 -15.22
CA TYR A 58 -10.27 -8.52 -14.64
C TYR A 58 -9.70 -8.41 -13.23
N ILE A 59 -9.59 -7.17 -12.77
CA ILE A 59 -9.21 -6.84 -11.40
C ILE A 59 -10.47 -6.89 -10.54
N ALA A 60 -10.47 -7.79 -9.56
CA ALA A 60 -11.59 -7.97 -8.64
C ALA A 60 -11.47 -7.17 -7.33
N GLY A 61 -10.28 -6.64 -7.06
CA GLY A 61 -9.99 -5.94 -5.81
C GLY A 61 -8.49 -5.83 -5.56
N TYR A 62 -8.14 -5.42 -4.35
CA TYR A 62 -6.75 -5.35 -3.89
C TYR A 62 -6.60 -5.61 -2.39
N GLY A 63 -5.36 -5.79 -1.95
CA GLY A 63 -4.98 -5.70 -0.54
C GLY A 63 -3.63 -5.00 -0.37
N LYS A 64 -3.40 -4.42 0.82
CA LYS A 64 -2.13 -3.81 1.19
C LYS A 64 -1.19 -4.85 1.77
N PHE A 65 0.04 -4.88 1.29
CA PHE A 65 1.06 -5.79 1.78
C PHE A 65 1.50 -5.45 3.20
N LYS A 66 1.48 -6.45 4.08
CA LYS A 66 1.94 -6.31 5.47
C LYS A 66 3.23 -7.06 5.74
N GLU A 67 3.27 -8.35 5.42
CA GLU A 67 4.43 -9.21 5.68
C GLU A 67 4.53 -10.37 4.69
N LEU A 68 5.75 -10.89 4.54
CA LEU A 68 6.05 -12.06 3.71
C LEU A 68 6.67 -13.15 4.58
N ASN A 69 6.06 -14.33 4.61
CA ASN A 69 6.60 -15.51 5.29
C ASN A 69 6.82 -16.65 4.29
N LYS A 70 7.75 -17.55 4.61
CA LYS A 70 7.93 -18.82 3.88
C LYS A 70 7.56 -19.97 4.80
N LEU A 71 6.41 -20.60 4.55
CA LEU A 71 5.83 -21.61 5.44
C LEU A 71 5.53 -22.90 4.67
N SER A 72 5.62 -24.04 5.34
CA SER A 72 5.04 -25.29 4.84
C SER A 72 3.51 -25.26 4.88
N LEU A 73 2.83 -26.18 4.18
CA LEU A 73 1.37 -26.31 4.21
C LEU A 73 0.82 -26.41 5.64
N ASN A 74 1.47 -27.18 6.51
CA ASN A 74 1.04 -27.36 7.90
C ASN A 74 1.17 -26.07 8.71
N GLN A 75 2.32 -25.40 8.63
CA GLN A 75 2.54 -24.12 9.31
C GLN A 75 1.61 -23.03 8.80
N MET A 76 1.38 -22.99 7.50
CA MET A 76 0.49 -22.03 6.85
C MET A 76 -0.97 -22.22 7.28
N TRP A 77 -1.44 -23.47 7.37
CA TRP A 77 -2.77 -23.77 7.91
C TRP A 77 -2.88 -23.39 9.38
N ASN A 78 -1.89 -23.75 10.20
CA ASN A 78 -1.93 -23.45 11.64
C ASN A 78 -1.84 -21.94 11.93
N LYS A 79 -1.18 -21.16 11.07
CA LYS A 79 -1.03 -19.70 11.25
C LYS A 79 -2.22 -18.91 10.73
N TYR A 80 -2.78 -19.30 9.58
CA TYR A 80 -3.77 -18.49 8.87
C TYR A 80 -5.15 -19.16 8.73
N GLU A 81 -5.26 -20.47 8.97
CA GLU A 81 -6.52 -21.23 8.91
C GLU A 81 -7.35 -20.91 7.66
N THR A 82 -8.58 -20.42 7.83
CA THR A 82 -9.50 -20.05 6.76
C THR A 82 -9.08 -18.79 5.99
N LEU A 83 -8.17 -17.98 6.54
CA LEU A 83 -7.56 -16.83 5.84
C LEU A 83 -6.66 -17.25 4.68
N ASN A 84 -6.47 -18.55 4.45
CA ASN A 84 -5.85 -19.07 3.21
C ASN A 84 -6.82 -19.09 2.01
N GLY A 85 -8.10 -18.73 2.21
CA GLY A 85 -9.12 -18.66 1.17
C GLY A 85 -9.90 -19.96 0.96
N TYR A 86 -9.89 -20.85 1.94
CA TYR A 86 -10.55 -22.16 1.88
C TYR A 86 -11.10 -22.56 3.25
N SER A 87 -12.24 -23.25 3.24
CA SER A 87 -12.93 -23.73 4.45
C SER A 87 -12.16 -24.82 5.21
N SER A 88 -11.27 -25.56 4.52
CA SER A 88 -10.54 -26.68 5.11
C SER A 88 -9.13 -26.84 4.55
N LYS A 89 -8.27 -27.47 5.36
CA LYS A 89 -6.88 -27.80 4.98
C LYS A 89 -6.82 -28.70 3.75
N LYS A 90 -7.82 -29.56 3.58
CA LYS A 90 -7.91 -30.48 2.44
C LYS A 90 -8.14 -29.68 1.14
N GLU A 91 -9.09 -28.75 1.15
CA GLU A 91 -9.35 -27.88 -0.01
C GLU A 91 -8.14 -27.02 -0.36
N LEU A 92 -7.48 -26.44 0.64
CA LEU A 92 -6.24 -25.68 0.45
C LEU A 92 -5.14 -26.55 -0.19
N ARG A 93 -4.98 -27.79 0.30
CA ARG A 93 -4.01 -28.75 -0.26
C ARG A 93 -4.29 -29.02 -1.73
N GLU A 94 -5.54 -29.28 -2.09
CA GLU A 94 -5.95 -29.52 -3.48
C GLU A 94 -5.69 -28.32 -4.39
N ALA A 95 -5.96 -27.10 -3.90
CA ALA A 95 -5.67 -25.87 -4.64
C ALA A 95 -4.16 -25.70 -4.88
N ILE A 96 -3.33 -25.95 -3.86
CA ILE A 96 -1.86 -25.87 -4.00
C ILE A 96 -1.34 -26.89 -5.00
N LEU A 97 -1.89 -28.11 -4.99
CA LEU A 97 -1.54 -29.14 -5.96
C LEU A 97 -1.83 -28.68 -7.39
N LYS A 98 -3.02 -28.12 -7.65
CA LYS A 98 -3.42 -27.57 -8.96
C LYS A 98 -2.54 -26.40 -9.41
N ALA A 99 -2.12 -25.54 -8.48
CA ALA A 99 -1.25 -24.40 -8.77
C ALA A 99 0.23 -24.79 -8.98
N SER A 100 0.62 -25.99 -8.54
CA SER A 100 1.99 -26.50 -8.66
C SER A 100 2.22 -27.14 -10.03
N LYS A 101 3.21 -26.66 -10.78
CA LYS A 101 3.56 -27.21 -12.12
C LYS A 101 3.82 -28.72 -12.15
N LYS A 102 4.22 -29.32 -11.01
CA LYS A 102 4.60 -30.74 -10.91
C LYS A 102 3.52 -31.61 -10.25
N ASN A 103 2.34 -31.06 -9.92
CA ASN A 103 1.33 -31.74 -9.09
C ASN A 103 1.90 -32.29 -7.76
N VAL A 104 2.94 -31.65 -7.23
CA VAL A 104 3.54 -31.99 -5.94
C VAL A 104 3.47 -30.77 -5.04
N ILE A 105 3.19 -30.99 -3.76
CA ILE A 105 3.15 -29.93 -2.75
C ILE A 105 4.57 -29.40 -2.55
N PRO A 106 4.79 -28.10 -2.79
CA PRO A 106 6.08 -27.48 -2.52
C PRO A 106 6.45 -27.62 -1.03
N ARG A 107 7.74 -27.79 -0.73
CA ARG A 107 8.23 -27.82 0.67
C ARG A 107 7.82 -26.56 1.45
N THR A 108 7.85 -25.42 0.78
CA THR A 108 7.44 -24.13 1.32
C THR A 108 6.62 -23.35 0.29
N MET A 109 5.77 -22.47 0.80
CA MET A 109 4.95 -21.51 0.08
C MET A 109 5.36 -20.10 0.51
N ASN A 110 5.38 -19.17 -0.44
CA ASN A 110 5.45 -17.75 -0.14
C ASN A 110 4.05 -17.31 0.32
N CYS A 111 3.94 -16.93 1.59
CA CYS A 111 2.74 -16.44 2.25
C CYS A 111 2.83 -14.92 2.32
N ILE A 112 2.05 -14.24 1.49
CA ILE A 112 1.96 -12.78 1.40
C ILE A 112 0.75 -12.37 2.20
N TYR A 113 0.97 -11.90 3.43
CA TYR A 113 -0.13 -11.47 4.27
C TYR A 113 -0.57 -10.06 3.88
N LEU A 114 -1.85 -9.92 3.57
CA LEU A 114 -2.49 -8.69 3.14
C LEU A 114 -3.48 -8.19 4.19
N THR A 115 -3.53 -6.88 4.36
CA THR A 115 -4.52 -6.16 5.16
C THR A 115 -5.25 -5.15 4.30
N ASP A 116 -6.32 -4.54 4.81
CA ASP A 116 -7.15 -3.59 4.08
C ASP A 116 -7.57 -4.17 2.72
N VAL A 117 -8.03 -5.42 2.72
CA VAL A 117 -8.49 -6.11 1.53
C VAL A 117 -9.84 -5.55 1.14
N VAL A 118 -9.95 -5.09 -0.11
CA VAL A 118 -11.15 -4.49 -0.68
C VAL A 118 -11.50 -5.19 -1.98
N PHE A 119 -12.77 -5.58 -2.13
CA PHE A 119 -13.32 -6.12 -3.36
C PHE A 119 -14.16 -5.06 -4.07
N PHE A 120 -14.00 -4.97 -5.38
CA PHE A 120 -14.73 -4.00 -6.21
C PHE A 120 -16.13 -4.53 -6.51
N GLN A 121 -17.13 -3.64 -6.56
CA GLN A 121 -18.49 -4.03 -6.93
C GLN A 121 -18.54 -4.52 -8.39
N ASN A 122 -17.85 -3.82 -9.29
CA ASN A 122 -17.78 -4.15 -10.70
C ASN A 122 -16.39 -4.67 -11.10
N PRO A 123 -16.33 -5.63 -12.04
CA PRO A 123 -15.05 -6.09 -12.60
C PRO A 123 -14.37 -4.97 -13.40
N ILE A 124 -13.09 -4.70 -13.09
CA ILE A 124 -12.29 -3.71 -13.83
C ILE A 124 -11.41 -4.41 -14.86
N TYR A 125 -11.63 -4.13 -16.14
CA TYR A 125 -10.88 -4.73 -17.23
C TYR A 125 -9.69 -3.86 -17.63
N LEU A 126 -8.51 -4.45 -17.79
CA LEU A 126 -7.32 -3.70 -18.17
C LEU A 126 -7.35 -3.24 -19.63
N SER A 127 -8.15 -3.89 -20.48
CA SER A 127 -8.46 -3.42 -21.84
C SER A 127 -9.10 -2.03 -21.87
N GLN A 128 -9.86 -1.63 -20.83
CA GLN A 128 -10.45 -0.29 -20.71
C GLN A 128 -9.39 0.81 -20.64
N PHE A 129 -8.18 0.47 -20.20
CA PHE A 129 -7.03 1.37 -20.14
C PHE A 129 -6.04 1.17 -21.30
N GLY A 130 -6.44 0.43 -22.35
CA GLY A 130 -5.60 0.15 -23.52
C GLY A 130 -4.50 -0.88 -23.28
N ILE A 131 -4.52 -1.59 -22.14
CA ILE A 131 -3.46 -2.53 -21.78
C ILE A 131 -3.83 -3.92 -22.29
N LYS A 132 -3.19 -4.32 -23.38
CA LYS A 132 -3.29 -5.68 -23.91
C LYS A 132 -2.25 -6.56 -23.25
N ILE A 133 -2.74 -7.42 -22.38
CA ILE A 133 -1.90 -8.36 -21.64
C ILE A 133 -1.75 -9.65 -22.45
N SER A 134 -0.50 -10.09 -22.64
CA SER A 134 -0.22 -11.38 -23.29
C SER A 134 -0.76 -12.55 -22.45
N ASN A 135 -1.34 -13.55 -23.13
CA ASN A 135 -1.75 -14.81 -22.53
C ASN A 135 -0.59 -15.61 -21.91
N ARG A 136 0.68 -15.22 -22.17
CA ARG A 136 1.90 -15.84 -21.61
C ARG A 136 2.44 -15.12 -20.37
N LEU A 137 1.65 -14.26 -19.74
CA LEU A 137 2.04 -13.53 -18.54
C LEU A 137 2.72 -14.42 -17.48
N GLU A 138 3.79 -13.91 -16.88
CA GLU A 138 4.24 -14.39 -15.57
C GLU A 138 3.10 -14.24 -14.56
N SER A 139 3.17 -14.96 -13.43
CA SER A 139 2.13 -14.93 -12.40
C SER A 139 1.80 -13.52 -11.86
N TYR A 140 2.62 -12.50 -12.16
CA TYR A 140 2.37 -11.11 -11.80
C TYR A 140 3.08 -10.11 -12.73
N PHE A 141 2.67 -8.84 -12.68
CA PHE A 141 3.37 -7.71 -13.30
C PHE A 141 3.16 -6.42 -12.49
N TYR A 142 3.99 -5.39 -12.71
CA TYR A 142 3.85 -4.08 -12.05
C TYR A 142 3.03 -3.14 -12.91
N LEU A 143 2.00 -2.51 -12.33
CA LEU A 143 1.14 -1.55 -13.04
C LEU A 143 1.92 -0.31 -13.47
N ASP A 144 2.72 0.24 -12.55
CA ASP A 144 3.45 1.50 -12.76
C ASP A 144 4.58 1.40 -13.80
N LYS A 145 4.89 0.20 -14.32
CA LYS A 145 5.84 0.03 -15.43
C LYS A 145 5.24 0.37 -16.79
N HIS A 146 3.93 0.20 -16.96
CA HIS A 146 3.25 0.42 -18.23
C HIS A 146 2.71 1.85 -18.34
N ASP A 147 2.08 2.34 -17.28
CA ASP A 147 1.61 3.71 -17.15
C ASP A 147 1.72 4.13 -15.67
N LYS A 148 2.42 5.23 -15.41
CA LYS A 148 2.68 5.75 -14.06
C LYS A 148 1.39 6.20 -13.36
N GLU A 149 0.28 6.37 -14.05
CA GLU A 149 -1.00 6.81 -13.49
C GLU A 149 -2.05 5.70 -13.42
N LEU A 150 -1.74 4.52 -13.94
CA LEU A 150 -2.69 3.43 -14.08
C LEU A 150 -3.32 2.99 -12.76
N THR A 151 -2.53 2.86 -11.69
CA THR A 151 -3.07 2.53 -10.37
C THR A 151 -4.12 3.55 -9.92
N SER A 152 -3.84 4.85 -10.12
CA SER A 152 -4.77 5.92 -9.74
C SER A 152 -6.03 5.87 -10.60
N LYS A 153 -5.92 5.56 -11.89
CA LYS A 153 -7.07 5.37 -12.80
C LYS A 153 -7.95 4.18 -12.36
N ILE A 154 -7.35 3.06 -11.98
CA ILE A 154 -8.06 1.88 -11.48
C ILE A 154 -8.79 2.19 -10.18
N LEU A 155 -8.12 2.83 -9.21
CA LEU A 155 -8.72 3.20 -7.93
C LEU A 155 -9.87 4.21 -8.12
N ASN A 156 -9.71 5.19 -9.01
CA ASN A 156 -10.77 6.14 -9.36
C ASN A 156 -12.01 5.46 -9.94
N LEU A 157 -11.81 4.51 -10.86
CA LEU A 157 -12.93 3.77 -11.46
C LEU A 157 -13.63 2.90 -10.42
N ALA A 158 -12.86 2.23 -9.55
CA ALA A 158 -13.40 1.44 -8.44
C ALA A 158 -14.20 2.30 -7.45
N SER A 159 -13.71 3.52 -7.14
CA SER A 159 -14.42 4.44 -6.24
C SER A 159 -15.77 4.90 -6.83
N LYS A 160 -15.80 5.24 -8.13
CA LYS A 160 -17.04 5.63 -8.84
C LYS A 160 -18.10 4.52 -8.85
N ASP A 161 -17.67 3.29 -9.09
CA ASP A 161 -18.56 2.13 -9.19
C ASP A 161 -18.95 1.56 -7.83
N GLY A 162 -18.21 1.91 -6.77
CA GLY A 162 -18.45 1.50 -5.40
C GLY A 162 -17.75 0.20 -4.98
N ILE A 163 -17.76 -0.02 -3.66
CA ILE A 163 -17.25 -1.24 -3.01
C ILE A 163 -18.34 -2.32 -3.00
N ASP A 164 -17.90 -3.57 -3.12
CA ASP A 164 -18.75 -4.76 -3.04
C ASP A 164 -19.71 -4.76 -1.83
N LEU A 165 -21.00 -5.03 -2.08
CA LEU A 165 -22.06 -5.01 -1.08
C LEU A 165 -21.79 -5.91 0.14
N TRP A 166 -21.15 -7.07 -0.04
CA TRP A 166 -20.83 -7.98 1.07
C TRP A 166 -19.75 -7.41 1.98
N SER A 167 -18.78 -6.70 1.40
CA SER A 167 -17.73 -6.02 2.17
C SER A 167 -18.31 -4.88 3.01
N ARG A 168 -19.34 -4.19 2.50
CA ARG A 168 -20.08 -3.14 3.23
C ARG A 168 -20.98 -3.73 4.33
N LEU A 169 -21.73 -4.80 4.03
CA LEU A 169 -22.62 -5.46 4.99
C LEU A 169 -21.87 -6.14 6.14
N ALA A 170 -20.65 -6.63 5.89
CA ALA A 170 -19.78 -7.18 6.92
C ALA A 170 -19.22 -6.10 7.89
N GLY A 171 -19.48 -4.81 7.66
CA GLY A 171 -19.09 -3.70 8.54
C GLY A 171 -17.58 -3.42 8.58
N ASN A 172 -16.80 -4.03 7.70
CA ASN A 172 -15.34 -4.06 7.82
C ASN A 172 -14.60 -3.13 6.85
N VAL A 173 -15.27 -2.56 5.84
CA VAL A 173 -14.65 -1.68 4.83
C VAL A 173 -15.55 -0.47 4.59
N ASP A 174 -15.13 0.69 5.09
CA ASP A 174 -15.80 1.95 4.78
C ASP A 174 -15.36 2.47 3.42
N VAL A 175 -16.25 3.15 2.68
CA VAL A 175 -15.93 3.71 1.35
C VAL A 175 -14.77 4.71 1.44
N GLU A 176 -14.64 5.39 2.59
CA GLU A 176 -13.51 6.24 2.95
C GLU A 176 -12.15 5.54 2.80
N SER A 177 -12.07 4.21 2.97
CA SER A 177 -10.83 3.46 2.85
C SER A 177 -10.24 3.42 1.42
N LEU A 178 -11.09 3.53 0.38
CA LEU A 178 -10.65 3.59 -1.02
C LEU A 178 -10.06 4.96 -1.34
N GLU A 179 -10.78 6.03 -1.00
CA GLU A 179 -10.35 7.41 -1.20
C GLU A 179 -9.06 7.68 -0.43
N ASP A 180 -8.99 7.25 0.83
CA ASP A 180 -7.78 7.28 1.64
C ASP A 180 -6.63 6.54 0.97
N THR A 181 -6.88 5.33 0.48
CA THR A 181 -5.83 4.53 -0.19
C THR A 181 -5.32 5.23 -1.45
N GLN A 182 -6.20 5.86 -2.23
CA GLN A 182 -5.82 6.65 -3.39
C GLN A 182 -5.02 7.91 -3.01
N LEU A 183 -5.45 8.62 -1.96
CA LEU A 183 -4.78 9.80 -1.43
C LEU A 183 -3.37 9.43 -0.95
N ILE A 184 -3.25 8.38 -0.13
CA ILE A 184 -1.98 7.85 0.37
C ILE A 184 -1.08 7.41 -0.79
N HIS A 185 -1.62 6.75 -1.81
CA HIS A 185 -0.83 6.35 -2.99
C HIS A 185 -0.25 7.55 -3.72
N THR A 186 -1.07 8.58 -3.93
CA THR A 186 -0.68 9.83 -4.59
C THR A 186 0.41 10.54 -3.79
N VAL A 187 0.21 10.72 -2.49
CA VAL A 187 1.19 11.33 -1.58
C VAL A 187 2.48 10.52 -1.54
N SER A 188 2.40 9.19 -1.45
CA SER A 188 3.56 8.31 -1.47
C SER A 188 4.37 8.45 -2.76
N LYS A 189 3.73 8.66 -3.91
CA LYS A 189 4.41 8.92 -5.19
C LYS A 189 5.10 10.29 -5.21
N CYS A 190 4.50 11.32 -4.64
CA CYS A 190 5.14 12.64 -4.51
C CYS A 190 6.37 12.57 -3.60
N ILE A 191 6.22 11.96 -2.43
CA ILE A 191 7.28 11.75 -1.45
C ILE A 191 8.44 10.94 -2.02
N GLN A 192 8.18 9.94 -2.88
CA GLN A 192 9.24 9.18 -3.56
C GLN A 192 10.15 10.02 -4.46
N LYS A 193 9.69 11.18 -4.94
CA LYS A 193 10.51 12.10 -5.74
C LYS A 193 11.46 12.94 -4.89
N VAL A 194 11.27 12.95 -3.56
CA VAL A 194 12.05 13.72 -2.60
C VAL A 194 12.88 12.76 -1.75
N ASN A 195 14.17 13.05 -1.59
CA ASN A 195 15.03 12.28 -0.70
C ASN A 195 14.64 12.50 0.77
N ASN A 196 14.89 11.49 1.62
CA ASN A 196 14.72 11.65 3.06
C ASN A 196 15.61 12.79 3.58
N ILE A 197 15.16 13.44 4.66
CA ILE A 197 16.00 14.34 5.43
C ILE A 197 17.27 13.60 5.86
N LYS A 198 18.44 14.19 5.57
CA LYS A 198 19.75 13.59 5.85
C LYS A 198 20.17 13.87 7.28
N TYR A 199 19.77 12.97 8.17
CA TYR A 199 20.24 12.90 9.56
C TYR A 199 21.41 11.93 9.72
N ASN A 200 22.22 12.15 10.76
CA ASN A 200 23.22 11.16 11.18
C ASN A 200 22.54 9.96 11.88
N ASN A 201 23.31 8.92 12.22
CA ASN A 201 22.75 7.69 12.80
C ASN A 201 22.01 7.91 14.14
N GLN A 202 22.50 8.81 14.99
CA GLN A 202 21.87 9.12 16.28
C GLN A 202 20.58 9.92 16.07
N GLN A 203 20.64 10.97 15.26
CA GLN A 203 19.48 11.79 14.91
C GLN A 203 18.37 10.96 14.23
N ASN A 204 18.73 10.02 13.34
CA ASN A 204 17.74 9.14 12.74
C ASN A 204 17.01 8.28 13.78
N LYS A 205 17.71 7.75 14.80
CA LYS A 205 17.05 6.97 15.87
C LYS A 205 16.06 7.82 16.66
N ILE A 206 16.43 9.06 16.97
CA ILE A 206 15.57 10.03 17.65
C ILE A 206 14.35 10.36 16.79
N ALA A 207 14.56 10.71 15.51
CA ALA A 207 13.49 10.99 14.57
C ALA A 207 12.50 9.81 14.44
N TYR A 208 12.99 8.57 14.32
CA TYR A 208 12.12 7.39 14.28
C TYR A 208 11.33 7.20 15.57
N LYS A 209 11.96 7.39 16.73
CA LYS A 209 11.30 7.28 18.03
C LYS A 209 10.18 8.31 18.18
N LEU A 210 10.48 9.58 17.87
CA LEU A 210 9.49 10.67 17.89
C LEU A 210 8.27 10.34 17.04
N MET A 211 8.48 9.88 15.81
CA MET A 211 7.38 9.56 14.91
C MET A 211 6.58 8.32 15.35
N GLN A 212 7.21 7.34 15.99
CA GLN A 212 6.49 6.18 16.55
C GLN A 212 5.64 6.53 17.78
N GLU A 213 6.09 7.49 18.59
CA GLU A 213 5.36 7.97 19.77
C GLU A 213 4.25 8.97 19.40
N SER A 214 4.24 9.44 18.16
CA SER A 214 3.24 10.40 17.64
C SER A 214 1.87 9.73 17.44
N VAL A 215 0.98 9.92 18.42
CA VAL A 215 -0.35 9.31 18.42
C VAL A 215 -1.17 9.72 17.20
N GLY A 216 -1.77 8.74 16.54
CA GLY A 216 -2.68 8.93 15.40
C GLY A 216 -2.00 9.03 14.04
N TYR A 217 -0.67 9.12 13.97
CA TYR A 217 0.06 9.14 12.70
C TYR A 217 0.48 7.73 12.28
N LYS A 218 0.36 7.45 10.99
CA LYS A 218 0.79 6.19 10.36
C LYS A 218 1.97 6.46 9.43
N PRO A 219 2.97 5.56 9.32
CA PRO A 219 4.07 5.75 8.39
C PRO A 219 3.56 5.73 6.94
N ILE A 220 3.98 6.71 6.12
CA ILE A 220 3.62 6.74 4.69
C ILE A 220 4.27 5.58 3.94
N ARG A 221 5.48 5.21 4.35
CA ARG A 221 6.23 4.08 3.79
C ARG A 221 7.26 3.58 4.79
N GLU A 222 7.62 2.30 4.68
CA GLU A 222 8.74 1.74 5.41
C GLU A 222 10.04 2.54 5.16
N LYS A 223 10.80 2.82 6.23
CA LYS A 223 12.07 3.59 6.24
C LYS A 223 11.95 5.06 5.81
N ARG A 224 10.74 5.60 5.70
CA ARG A 224 10.48 7.04 5.59
C ARG A 224 10.26 7.63 6.98
N LEU A 225 10.61 8.89 7.13
CA LEU A 225 10.42 9.65 8.37
C LEU A 225 9.09 10.41 8.35
N GLU A 226 8.47 10.55 7.19
CA GLU A 226 7.20 11.21 6.98
C GLU A 226 6.05 10.27 7.32
N TYR A 227 5.21 10.69 8.27
CA TYR A 227 4.00 9.98 8.67
C TYR A 227 2.79 10.81 8.26
N TYR A 228 1.62 10.20 8.24
CA TYR A 228 0.39 10.86 7.84
C TYR A 228 -0.76 10.57 8.79
N LYS A 229 -1.71 11.50 8.82
CA LYS A 229 -3.04 11.35 9.39
C LYS A 229 -4.04 11.91 8.38
N ILE A 230 -5.21 11.30 8.27
CA ILE A 230 -6.29 11.80 7.42
C ILE A 230 -7.41 12.23 8.35
N GLU A 231 -7.87 13.47 8.17
CA GLU A 231 -9.02 14.06 8.87
C GLU A 231 -9.81 14.88 7.85
N ASP A 232 -11.13 14.68 7.76
CA ASP A 232 -12.05 15.46 6.92
C ASP A 232 -11.58 15.65 5.46
N ASN A 233 -11.11 14.57 4.83
CA ASN A 233 -10.59 14.56 3.45
C ASN A 233 -9.38 15.48 3.22
N LYS A 234 -8.65 15.80 4.30
CA LYS A 234 -7.37 16.52 4.30
C LYS A 234 -6.28 15.62 4.88
N ILE A 235 -5.14 15.56 4.21
CA ILE A 235 -3.98 14.79 4.70
C ILE A 235 -3.00 15.69 5.46
N GLU A 236 -2.78 15.35 6.72
CA GLU A 236 -1.73 15.96 7.53
C GLU A 236 -0.47 15.12 7.47
N ILE A 237 0.60 15.70 6.95
CA ILE A 237 1.91 15.07 6.81
C ILE A 237 2.79 15.53 7.96
N ALA A 238 3.08 14.62 8.87
CA ALA A 238 3.97 14.85 10.00
C ALA A 238 5.42 14.56 9.63
N ILE A 239 6.31 15.50 9.95
CA ILE A 239 7.74 15.43 9.64
C ILE A 239 8.52 15.69 10.93
N PRO A 240 9.48 14.82 11.30
CA PRO A 240 10.25 15.01 12.51
C PRO A 240 11.28 16.13 12.31
N PHE A 241 11.49 16.92 13.35
CA PHE A 241 12.58 17.87 13.48
C PHE A 241 13.39 17.54 14.73
N VAL A 242 14.61 17.04 14.53
CA VAL A 242 15.53 16.71 15.63
C VAL A 242 16.31 17.95 16.00
N PHE A 243 16.02 18.49 17.19
CA PHE A 243 16.71 19.65 17.72
C PHE A 243 18.12 19.27 18.19
N ASN A 244 19.11 20.12 17.88
CA ASN A 244 20.47 19.99 18.39
C ASN A 244 21.14 21.35 18.32
N ASN A 245 21.49 21.94 19.47
CA ASN A 245 22.14 23.26 19.55
C ASN A 245 23.35 23.44 18.63
N ARG A 246 24.13 22.38 18.36
CA ARG A 246 25.30 22.47 17.48
C ARG A 246 24.97 22.44 15.98
N ASN A 247 23.85 21.85 15.61
CA ASN A 247 23.46 21.59 14.21
C ASN A 247 22.07 22.15 13.88
N HIS A 248 21.57 23.09 14.67
CA HIS A 248 20.20 23.58 14.58
C HIS A 248 19.93 24.19 13.20
N ASP A 249 20.74 25.16 12.78
CA ASP A 249 20.61 25.85 11.48
C ASP A 249 20.72 24.89 10.30
N ASP A 250 21.64 23.91 10.36
CA ASP A 250 21.82 22.92 9.32
C ASP A 250 20.61 21.98 9.22
N ASN A 251 20.09 21.52 10.37
CA ASN A 251 18.88 20.73 10.43
C ASN A 251 17.66 21.52 9.94
N LEU A 252 17.56 22.81 10.28
CA LEU A 252 16.48 23.69 9.86
C LEU A 252 16.52 23.88 8.34
N LYS A 253 17.69 24.19 7.75
CA LYS A 253 17.86 24.29 6.29
C LYS A 253 17.45 23.00 5.57
N LYS A 254 17.83 21.83 6.12
CA LYS A 254 17.42 20.52 5.57
C LYS A 254 15.91 20.33 5.64
N LEU A 255 15.27 20.71 6.76
CA LEU A 255 13.82 20.64 6.92
C LEU A 255 13.12 21.56 5.91
N LEU A 256 13.52 22.83 5.84
CA LEU A 256 12.95 23.82 4.92
C LEU A 256 13.07 23.35 3.47
N GLY A 257 14.26 22.92 3.04
CA GLY A 257 14.45 22.39 1.69
C GLY A 257 13.58 21.16 1.40
N HIS A 258 13.40 20.28 2.40
CA HIS A 258 12.51 19.13 2.27
C HIS A 258 11.03 19.55 2.15
N LEU A 259 10.59 20.51 2.97
CA LEU A 259 9.24 21.08 2.91
C LEU A 259 8.95 21.75 1.57
N VAL A 260 9.87 22.56 1.04
CA VAL A 260 9.71 23.21 -0.28
C VAL A 260 9.48 22.16 -1.37
N LEU A 261 10.31 21.13 -1.41
CA LEU A 261 10.19 20.08 -2.42
C LEU A 261 8.89 19.28 -2.28
N LEU A 262 8.47 18.96 -1.05
CA LEU A 262 7.20 18.30 -0.81
C LEU A 262 6.03 19.20 -1.20
N ASN A 263 6.04 20.47 -0.81
CA ASN A 263 5.01 21.44 -1.15
C ASN A 263 4.87 21.59 -2.67
N TYR A 264 5.98 21.67 -3.39
CA TYR A 264 5.98 21.69 -4.85
C TYR A 264 5.32 20.44 -5.44
N TYR A 265 5.74 19.23 -5.06
CA TYR A 265 5.18 18.00 -5.65
C TYR A 265 3.75 17.70 -5.23
N LEU A 266 3.34 18.08 -4.02
CA LEU A 266 1.97 17.93 -3.54
C LEU A 266 1.05 19.00 -4.14
N GLY A 267 1.51 20.24 -4.29
CA GLY A 267 0.77 21.33 -4.93
C GLY A 267 0.52 21.12 -6.43
N LEU A 268 1.33 20.30 -7.10
CA LEU A 268 1.04 19.82 -8.47
C LEU A 268 -0.14 18.82 -8.52
N LYS A 269 -0.69 18.43 -7.38
CA LYS A 269 -1.81 17.50 -7.26
C LYS A 269 -3.00 18.25 -6.65
N ASP A 270 -4.19 17.92 -7.12
CA ASP A 270 -5.45 18.46 -6.60
C ASP A 270 -5.82 17.75 -5.29
N ILE A 271 -5.03 18.01 -4.24
CA ILE A 271 -5.19 17.40 -2.91
C ILE A 271 -5.09 18.46 -1.82
N LYS A 272 -5.90 18.33 -0.78
CA LYS A 272 -5.81 19.18 0.42
C LYS A 272 -4.82 18.57 1.40
N TYR A 273 -3.76 19.31 1.72
CA TYR A 273 -2.75 18.85 2.68
C TYR A 273 -2.31 19.95 3.64
N ASN A 274 -1.73 19.54 4.77
CA ASN A 274 -0.94 20.40 5.66
C ASN A 274 0.28 19.66 6.16
N PHE A 275 1.30 20.42 6.56
CA PHE A 275 2.47 19.88 7.22
C PHE A 275 2.37 20.12 8.72
N LYS A 276 2.83 19.15 9.50
CA LYS A 276 3.02 19.28 10.94
C LYS A 276 4.43 18.87 11.30
N ILE A 277 5.12 19.75 12.03
CA ILE A 277 6.47 19.47 12.50
C ILE A 277 6.38 18.84 13.88
N ILE A 278 7.07 17.71 14.07
CA ILE A 278 7.12 17.00 15.35
C ILE A 278 8.54 17.07 15.87
N SER A 279 8.74 17.69 17.03
CA SER A 279 10.03 17.91 17.66
C SER A 279 10.01 17.56 19.15
N GLU A 280 11.18 17.25 19.72
CA GLU A 280 11.34 17.00 21.17
C GLU A 280 11.06 18.25 22.00
N GLU A 281 11.49 19.40 21.48
CA GLU A 281 11.32 20.71 22.09
C GLU A 281 10.39 21.55 21.22
N LYS A 282 9.69 22.50 21.84
CA LYS A 282 8.88 23.46 21.08
C LYS A 282 9.82 24.30 20.22
N LEU A 283 9.49 24.41 18.93
CA LEU A 283 10.21 25.30 18.02
C LEU A 283 10.18 26.72 18.57
N ASN A 284 11.27 27.46 18.36
CA ASN A 284 11.28 28.87 18.73
C ASN A 284 10.32 29.65 17.80
N SER A 285 9.91 30.86 18.22
CA SER A 285 8.92 31.64 17.48
C SER A 285 9.39 32.07 16.08
N GLU A 286 10.70 32.19 15.86
CA GLU A 286 11.26 32.56 14.56
C GLU A 286 11.18 31.38 13.58
N ASP A 287 11.58 30.19 13.99
CA ASP A 287 11.49 28.96 13.20
C ASP A 287 10.04 28.63 12.84
N GLU A 288 9.11 28.74 13.80
CA GLU A 288 7.69 28.53 13.57
C GLU A 288 7.16 29.51 12.50
N LYS A 289 7.60 30.77 12.56
CA LYS A 289 7.21 31.80 11.60
C LYS A 289 7.77 31.50 10.20
N ILE A 290 9.05 31.18 10.08
CA ILE A 290 9.71 30.85 8.80
C ILE A 290 9.03 29.63 8.16
N ILE A 291 8.81 28.57 8.93
CA ILE A 291 8.16 27.35 8.44
C ILE A 291 6.73 27.67 7.96
N LYS A 292 5.98 28.48 8.71
CA LYS A 292 4.62 28.86 8.34
C LYS A 292 4.57 29.72 7.06
N GLU A 293 5.42 30.73 6.96
CA GLU A 293 5.52 31.58 5.76
C GLU A 293 5.88 30.76 4.51
N LEU A 294 6.75 29.76 4.66
CA LEU A 294 7.14 28.86 3.58
C LEU A 294 5.99 27.93 3.15
N ILE A 295 5.24 27.38 4.10
CA ILE A 295 4.08 26.53 3.82
C ILE A 295 2.96 27.34 3.13
N ASP A 296 2.75 28.58 3.57
CA ASP A 296 1.74 29.50 3.01
C ASP A 296 2.14 30.08 1.64
N GLY A 297 3.34 29.77 1.13
CA GLY A 297 3.84 30.25 -0.16
C GLY A 297 4.18 31.75 -0.18
N LYS A 298 4.57 32.31 0.96
CA LYS A 298 4.93 33.73 1.12
C LYS A 298 6.44 34.00 1.02
N LEU A 299 7.23 32.96 0.78
CA LEU A 299 8.68 32.94 0.58
C LEU A 299 8.99 32.24 -0.75
#